data_AF-A0A0S8DN06-F1
#
_entry.id   AF-A0A0S8DN06-F1
#
_cell.length_a   1.000
_cell.length_b   1.000
_cell.length_c   1.000
_cell.angle_alpha   90.00
_cell.angle_beta   90.00
_cell.angle_gamma   90.00
#
_symmetry.space_group_name_H-M   'P 1'
#
loop_
_entity.id
_entity.type
_entity.pdbx_description
1 polymer ?
#
loop_
_entity_poly.entity_id
_entity_poly.type
_entity_poly.pdbx_seq_one_letter_code
_entity_poly.pdbx_strand_id
1 'polypeptide(L)'
;GIDEDAQLPFWQVSDRGMSLRLIQRLPDQTRAFFTARGFSAEHAERIANSCVFQTVFANTSHQSTPSTIDYNLQDWVVHGPAGARAMKLREDWDVEWVRSGAGTSARVAFEWALFPTEQRYRPGDYNWGMSIFDLKPGTRFDLDVVWRQYDETHRVTIKDMRCAPDIQAQPGEQPL
;
A
#
# COMPACT_ATOMS: atom_id res chain seq x y z
N GLY A 1 -6.70 5.51 -13.00
CA GLY A 1 -6.79 4.85 -14.33
C GLY A 1 -6.95 3.36 -14.15
N ILE A 2 -6.81 2.58 -15.22
CA ILE A 2 -6.68 1.12 -15.15
C ILE A 2 -5.23 0.76 -15.49
N ASP A 3 -4.62 -0.09 -14.69
CA ASP A 3 -3.24 -0.55 -14.87
C ASP A 3 -3.20 -1.61 -15.98
N GLU A 4 -2.27 -1.48 -16.93
CA GLU A 4 -2.26 -2.35 -18.12
C GLU A 4 -1.87 -3.79 -17.79
N ASP A 5 -1.01 -4.00 -16.79
CA ASP A 5 -0.57 -5.34 -16.40
C ASP A 5 -1.56 -5.96 -15.41
N ALA A 6 -1.96 -5.21 -14.38
CA ALA A 6 -2.85 -5.73 -13.36
C ALA A 6 -4.32 -5.79 -13.82
N GLN A 7 -4.71 -5.00 -14.84
CA GLN A 7 -6.09 -4.77 -15.25
C GLN A 7 -6.99 -4.30 -14.10
N LEU A 8 -6.40 -3.55 -13.16
CA LEU A 8 -7.05 -3.06 -11.94
C LEU A 8 -6.95 -1.53 -11.84
N PRO A 9 -7.86 -0.88 -11.10
CA PRO A 9 -7.76 0.55 -10.82
C PRO A 9 -6.42 0.93 -10.17
N PHE A 10 -5.86 2.06 -10.61
CA PHE A 10 -4.72 2.70 -9.95
C PHE A 10 -4.96 4.19 -9.74
N TRP A 11 -4.28 4.74 -8.75
CA TRP A 11 -4.18 6.16 -8.46
C TRP A 11 -2.71 6.56 -8.52
N GLN A 12 -2.44 7.75 -9.03
CA GLN A 12 -1.08 8.23 -9.17
C GLN A 12 -1.03 9.73 -8.90
N VAL A 13 0.04 10.14 -8.24
CA VAL A 13 0.46 11.52 -8.14
C VAL A 13 1.90 11.64 -8.59
N SER A 14 2.20 12.69 -9.34
CA SER A 14 3.55 13.09 -9.67
C SER A 14 3.69 14.57 -9.34
N ASP A 15 4.63 14.91 -8.47
CA ASP A 15 4.85 16.29 -8.06
C ASP A 15 6.33 16.53 -7.76
N ARG A 16 6.88 17.65 -8.25
CA ARG A 16 8.25 18.14 -7.97
C ARG A 16 9.38 17.08 -8.01
N GLY A 17 9.33 16.11 -8.91
CA GLY A 17 10.37 15.07 -9.00
C GLY A 17 10.16 13.91 -8.01
N MET A 18 8.93 13.75 -7.52
CA MET A 18 8.39 12.59 -6.81
C MET A 18 7.29 11.97 -7.68
N SER A 19 7.20 10.64 -7.70
CA SER A 19 6.07 9.91 -8.25
C SER A 19 5.63 8.82 -7.29
N LEU A 20 4.33 8.76 -7.00
CA LEU A 20 3.70 7.72 -6.21
C LEU A 20 2.55 7.12 -7.01
N ARG A 21 2.59 5.80 -7.22
CA ARG A 21 1.54 5.03 -7.87
C ARG A 21 1.04 3.95 -6.92
N LEU A 22 -0.28 3.88 -6.75
CA LEU A 22 -0.99 2.93 -5.91
C LEU A 22 -1.94 2.12 -6.81
N ILE A 23 -1.58 0.87 -7.07
CA ILE A 23 -2.35 -0.07 -7.88
C ILE A 23 -3.16 -0.93 -6.93
N GLN A 24 -4.47 -1.00 -7.15
CA GLN A 24 -5.37 -1.81 -6.35
C GLN A 24 -4.96 -3.29 -6.41
N ARG A 25 -5.07 -4.00 -5.28
CA ARG A 25 -4.86 -5.44 -5.22
C ARG A 25 -6.11 -6.14 -4.73
N LEU A 26 -6.48 -7.26 -5.37
CA LEU A 26 -7.68 -8.01 -5.00
C LEU A 26 -7.49 -8.78 -3.67
N PRO A 27 -8.56 -8.96 -2.87
CA PRO A 27 -8.52 -9.83 -1.69
C PRO A 27 -8.06 -11.25 -2.01
N ASP A 28 -8.53 -11.88 -3.10
CA ASP A 28 -8.09 -13.23 -3.48
C ASP A 28 -6.60 -13.33 -3.83
N GLN A 29 -6.08 -12.35 -4.57
CA GLN A 29 -4.63 -12.28 -4.86
C GLN A 29 -3.82 -12.12 -3.57
N THR A 30 -4.36 -11.36 -2.62
CA THR A 30 -3.74 -11.14 -1.31
C THR A 30 -3.74 -12.41 -0.47
N ARG A 31 -4.87 -13.12 -0.38
CA ARG A 31 -4.99 -14.42 0.30
C ARG A 31 -3.97 -15.41 -0.25
N ALA A 32 -3.99 -15.64 -1.57
CA ALA A 32 -3.11 -16.60 -2.22
C ALA A 32 -1.64 -16.29 -1.96
N PHE A 33 -1.24 -15.01 -2.04
CA PHE A 33 0.14 -14.60 -1.83
C PHE A 33 0.67 -14.85 -0.42
N PHE A 34 -0.15 -14.60 0.61
CA PHE A 34 0.27 -14.75 2.00
C PHE A 34 0.13 -16.20 2.50
N THR A 35 -0.86 -16.95 2.02
CA THR A 35 -0.91 -18.41 2.24
C THR A 35 0.34 -19.09 1.67
N ALA A 36 0.75 -18.72 0.45
CA ALA A 36 1.99 -19.23 -0.15
C ALA A 36 3.27 -18.85 0.60
N ARG A 37 3.20 -17.91 1.56
CA ARG A 37 4.31 -17.47 2.42
C ARG A 37 4.23 -18.04 3.84
N GLY A 38 3.35 -19.01 4.07
CA GLY A 38 3.26 -19.75 5.33
C GLY A 38 2.31 -19.14 6.35
N PHE A 39 1.48 -18.15 5.98
CA PHE A 39 0.34 -17.79 6.82
C PHE A 39 -0.73 -18.87 6.78
N SER A 40 -1.43 -19.05 7.90
CA SER A 40 -2.66 -19.83 7.93
C SER A 40 -3.75 -19.12 7.11
N ALA A 41 -4.81 -19.86 6.75
CA ALA A 41 -5.96 -19.29 6.05
C ALA A 41 -6.57 -18.10 6.82
N GLU A 42 -6.68 -18.20 8.15
CA GLU A 42 -7.21 -17.12 9.00
C GLU A 42 -6.35 -15.85 8.94
N HIS A 43 -5.03 -15.97 9.04
CA HIS A 43 -4.15 -14.81 8.94
C HIS A 43 -4.16 -14.20 7.53
N ALA A 44 -4.16 -15.03 6.49
CA ALA A 44 -4.25 -14.56 5.11
C ALA A 44 -5.59 -13.83 4.85
N GLU A 45 -6.69 -14.32 5.43
CA GLU A 45 -8.01 -13.69 5.36
C GLU A 45 -8.02 -12.33 6.07
N ARG A 46 -7.39 -12.23 7.25
CA ARG A 46 -7.23 -10.95 7.96
C ARG A 46 -6.54 -9.92 7.07
N ILE A 47 -5.48 -10.29 6.36
CA ILE A 47 -4.76 -9.38 5.47
C ILE A 47 -5.61 -9.00 4.25
N ALA A 48 -6.27 -9.97 3.64
CA ALA A 48 -7.12 -9.74 2.46
C ALA A 48 -8.29 -8.79 2.72
N ASN A 49 -8.84 -8.83 3.94
CA ASN A 49 -9.89 -7.91 4.39
C ASN A 49 -9.37 -6.53 4.84
N SER A 50 -8.09 -6.24 4.62
CA SER A 50 -7.43 -5.03 5.12
C SER A 50 -7.09 -4.01 4.03
N CYS A 51 -7.67 -4.13 2.83
CA CYS A 51 -7.46 -3.20 1.72
C CYS A 51 -5.98 -2.99 1.36
N VAL A 52 -5.51 -3.75 0.37
CA VAL A 52 -4.10 -3.78 -0.02
C VAL A 52 -3.91 -3.08 -1.36
N PHE A 53 -2.84 -2.31 -1.47
CA PHE A 53 -2.38 -1.73 -2.71
C PHE A 53 -0.93 -2.10 -2.96
N GLN A 54 -0.59 -2.39 -4.22
CA GLN A 54 0.80 -2.31 -4.65
C GLN A 54 1.19 -0.84 -4.77
N THR A 55 2.25 -0.47 -4.08
CA THR A 55 2.76 0.90 -3.97
C THR A 55 4.09 0.96 -4.69
N VAL A 56 4.25 1.95 -5.56
CA VAL A 56 5.52 2.29 -6.19
C VAL A 56 5.80 3.76 -5.90
N PHE A 57 6.91 4.02 -5.23
CA PHE A 57 7.36 5.38 -4.92
C PHE A 57 8.73 5.58 -5.56
N ALA A 58 8.87 6.62 -6.36
CA ALA A 58 10.08 6.90 -7.12
C ALA A 58 10.52 8.36 -6.97
N ASN A 59 11.84 8.56 -6.91
CA ASN A 59 12.47 9.87 -7.00
C ASN A 59 12.86 10.18 -8.46
N THR A 60 12.04 10.97 -9.13
CA THR A 60 12.21 11.37 -10.53
C THR A 60 12.99 12.69 -10.69
N SER A 61 13.51 13.28 -9.61
CA SER A 61 14.22 14.57 -9.62
C SER A 61 15.50 14.60 -10.46
N HIS A 62 16.07 13.44 -10.80
CA HIS A 62 17.22 13.32 -11.72
C HIS A 62 16.91 13.85 -13.13
N GLN A 63 15.62 13.97 -13.49
CA GLN A 63 15.16 14.51 -14.78
C GLN A 63 15.06 16.05 -14.77
N SER A 64 15.22 16.68 -13.60
CA SER A 64 15.12 18.13 -13.41
C SER A 64 16.21 18.64 -12.46
N THR A 65 15.85 18.98 -11.22
CA THR A 65 16.79 19.43 -10.19
C THR A 65 16.99 18.29 -9.19
N PRO A 66 18.14 17.61 -9.17
CA PRO A 66 18.35 16.46 -8.29
C PRO A 66 18.21 16.82 -6.81
N SER A 67 17.39 16.08 -6.08
CA SER A 67 17.24 16.20 -4.62
C SER A 67 16.83 14.86 -4.03
N THR A 68 17.25 14.57 -2.79
CA THR A 68 16.78 13.38 -2.07
C THR A 68 15.33 13.56 -1.63
N ILE A 69 14.56 12.48 -1.64
CA ILE A 69 13.24 12.43 -1.01
C ILE A 69 13.35 11.63 0.28
N ASP A 70 12.75 12.16 1.35
CA ASP A 70 12.45 11.42 2.56
C ASP A 70 10.94 11.28 2.71
N TYR A 71 10.46 10.12 3.17
CA TYR A 71 9.08 9.97 3.64
C TYR A 71 9.05 9.13 4.92
N ASN A 72 7.99 9.34 5.70
CA ASN A 72 7.59 8.47 6.80
C ASN A 72 6.06 8.24 6.69
N LEU A 73 5.63 6.99 6.64
CA LEU A 73 4.21 6.64 6.55
C LEU A 73 3.40 7.05 7.77
N GLN A 74 4.05 7.33 8.91
CA GLN A 74 3.39 7.93 10.10
C GLN A 74 2.80 9.30 9.82
N ASP A 75 3.34 10.04 8.84
CA ASP A 75 2.83 11.36 8.47
C ASP A 75 1.66 11.29 7.47
N TRP A 76 1.32 10.09 6.99
CA TRP A 76 0.24 9.86 6.04
C TRP A 76 -1.07 9.61 6.78
N VAL A 77 -2.17 10.14 6.23
CA VAL A 77 -3.49 10.08 6.86
C VAL A 77 -4.52 9.50 5.90
N VAL A 78 -5.21 8.47 6.37
CA VAL A 78 -6.30 7.80 5.66
C VAL A 78 -7.62 8.41 6.12
N HIS A 79 -8.39 8.95 5.18
CA HIS A 79 -9.70 9.53 5.42
C HIS A 79 -10.79 8.59 4.95
N GLY A 80 -11.27 7.74 5.86
CA GLY A 80 -12.32 6.75 5.58
C GLY A 80 -13.68 7.13 6.17
N PRO A 81 -14.71 6.28 5.99
CA PRO A 81 -16.05 6.52 6.52
C PRO A 81 -16.12 6.65 8.05
N ALA A 82 -15.19 6.03 8.77
CA ALA A 82 -15.09 6.10 10.23
C ALA A 82 -14.30 7.32 10.74
N GLY A 83 -13.80 8.17 9.83
CA GLY A 83 -12.97 9.33 10.13
C GLY A 83 -11.52 9.18 9.65
N ALA A 84 -10.71 10.17 10.01
CA ALA A 84 -9.28 10.23 9.71
C ALA A 84 -8.47 9.35 10.68
N ARG A 85 -7.50 8.61 10.16
CA ARG A 85 -6.54 7.83 10.98
C ARG A 85 -5.18 7.75 10.32
N ALA A 86 -4.15 7.49 11.13
CA ALA A 86 -2.81 7.20 10.62
C ALA A 86 -2.79 5.87 9.83
N MET A 87 -1.78 5.72 8.97
CA MET A 87 -1.47 4.44 8.33
C MET A 87 -1.13 3.39 9.39
N LYS A 88 -1.58 2.15 9.16
CA LYS A 88 -1.10 0.99 9.93
C LYS A 88 0.25 0.55 9.38
N LEU A 89 1.27 0.53 10.22
CA LEU A 89 2.67 0.33 9.82
C LEU A 89 3.09 -1.14 9.90
N ARG A 90 4.27 -1.45 9.36
CA ARG A 90 4.87 -2.79 9.43
C ARG A 90 5.00 -3.27 10.89
N GLU A 91 5.40 -2.35 11.76
CA GLU A 91 5.63 -2.60 13.18
C GLU A 91 4.31 -2.92 13.91
N ASP A 92 3.21 -2.24 13.56
CA ASP A 92 1.89 -2.51 14.12
C ASP A 92 1.38 -3.92 13.73
N TRP A 93 1.65 -4.32 12.49
CA TRP A 93 1.34 -5.67 12.02
C TRP A 93 2.17 -6.73 12.72
N ASP A 94 3.46 -6.49 12.95
CA ASP A 94 4.31 -7.46 13.64
C ASP A 94 3.79 -7.77 15.05
N VAL A 95 3.36 -6.73 15.79
CA VAL A 95 2.73 -6.88 17.11
C VAL A 95 1.46 -7.73 17.02
N GLU A 96 0.60 -7.51 16.01
CA GLU A 96 -0.59 -8.32 15.78
C GLU A 96 -0.24 -9.79 15.53
N TRP A 97 0.78 -10.04 14.71
CA TRP A 97 1.23 -11.38 14.34
C TRP A 97 1.93 -12.15 15.47
N VAL A 98 2.72 -11.48 16.33
CA VAL A 98 3.23 -12.11 17.55
C VAL A 98 2.06 -12.59 18.40
N ARG A 99 1.09 -11.71 18.64
CA ARG A 99 -0.03 -11.96 19.54
C ARG A 99 -0.96 -13.07 19.02
N SER A 100 -1.12 -13.18 17.71
CA SER A 100 -1.95 -14.23 17.09
C SER A 100 -1.19 -15.56 16.86
N GLY A 101 0.10 -15.62 17.19
CA GLY A 101 0.91 -16.82 17.04
C GLY A 101 1.28 -17.17 15.60
N ALA A 102 1.39 -16.16 14.71
CA ALA A 102 1.84 -16.40 13.35
C ALA A 102 3.31 -16.87 13.32
N GLY A 103 3.63 -17.82 12.44
CA GLY A 103 4.97 -18.38 12.33
C GLY A 103 6.02 -17.33 11.93
N THR A 104 7.24 -17.46 12.47
CA THR A 104 8.34 -16.51 12.23
C THR A 104 8.63 -16.31 10.75
N SER A 105 8.67 -17.38 9.95
CA SER A 105 8.92 -17.28 8.50
C SER A 105 7.85 -16.47 7.77
N ALA A 106 6.58 -16.63 8.15
CA ALA A 106 5.47 -15.90 7.56
C ALA A 106 5.52 -14.41 7.92
N ARG A 107 5.81 -14.09 9.18
CA ARG A 107 6.03 -12.71 9.67
C ARG A 107 7.15 -12.01 8.90
N VAL A 108 8.30 -12.67 8.75
CA VAL A 108 9.42 -12.13 7.97
C VAL A 108 8.96 -11.90 6.53
N ALA A 109 8.38 -12.91 5.87
CA ALA A 109 7.90 -12.75 4.49
C ALA A 109 6.84 -11.63 4.33
N PHE A 110 6.02 -11.37 5.36
CA PHE A 110 5.08 -10.25 5.41
C PHE A 110 5.82 -8.92 5.44
N GLU A 111 6.75 -8.77 6.39
CA GLU A 111 7.55 -7.57 6.57
C GLU A 111 8.27 -7.17 5.27
N TRP A 112 8.90 -8.13 4.59
CA TRP A 112 9.60 -7.89 3.32
C TRP A 112 8.65 -7.59 2.14
N ALA A 113 7.38 -8.00 2.23
CA ALA A 113 6.39 -7.70 1.19
C ALA A 113 5.79 -6.29 1.35
N LEU A 114 5.86 -5.70 2.55
CA LEU A 114 5.29 -4.39 2.83
C LEU A 114 6.19 -3.25 2.39
N PHE A 115 5.56 -2.17 1.94
CA PHE A 115 6.22 -0.91 1.70
C PHE A 115 6.85 -0.40 3.02
N PRO A 116 8.11 0.05 3.03
CA PRO A 116 8.80 0.46 4.25
C PRO A 116 8.08 1.59 4.98
N THR A 117 8.18 1.60 6.30
CA THR A 117 7.61 2.67 7.15
C THR A 117 8.29 4.01 6.90
N GLU A 118 9.61 4.02 6.74
CA GLU A 118 10.42 5.21 6.48
C GLU A 118 11.50 4.88 5.46
N GLN A 119 11.80 5.81 4.55
CA GLN A 119 12.88 5.63 3.60
C GLN A 119 13.40 6.97 3.06
N ARG A 120 14.69 6.98 2.71
CA ARG A 120 15.33 8.01 1.89
C ARG A 120 15.65 7.47 0.50
N TYR A 121 15.28 8.21 -0.54
CA TYR A 121 15.60 7.93 -1.94
C TYR A 121 16.51 9.00 -2.53
N ARG A 122 17.62 8.58 -3.12
CA ARG A 122 18.45 9.44 -3.98
C ARG A 122 17.76 9.68 -5.32
N PRO A 123 18.17 10.70 -6.09
CA PRO A 123 17.67 10.92 -7.43
C PRO A 123 17.80 9.64 -8.29
N GLY A 124 16.69 9.15 -8.83
CA GLY A 124 16.63 7.91 -9.63
C GLY A 124 16.26 6.66 -8.83
N ASP A 125 16.35 6.69 -7.50
CA ASP A 125 15.94 5.56 -6.67
C ASP A 125 14.41 5.40 -6.71
N TYR A 126 13.97 4.15 -6.63
CA TYR A 126 12.58 3.80 -6.41
C TYR A 126 12.50 2.55 -5.53
N ASN A 127 11.35 2.36 -4.89
CA ASN A 127 11.01 1.09 -4.26
C ASN A 127 9.55 0.73 -4.55
N TRP A 128 9.24 -0.54 -4.34
CA TRP A 128 7.90 -1.07 -4.45
C TRP A 128 7.60 -2.04 -3.31
N GLY A 129 6.33 -2.13 -2.95
CA GLY A 129 5.87 -3.01 -1.88
C GLY A 129 4.37 -2.86 -1.68
N MET A 130 3.82 -3.53 -0.68
CA MET A 130 2.39 -3.45 -0.36
C MET A 130 2.13 -2.42 0.73
N SER A 131 1.20 -1.51 0.49
CA SER A 131 0.59 -0.71 1.57
C SER A 131 -0.74 -1.35 1.96
N ILE A 132 -1.02 -1.34 3.26
CA ILE A 132 -2.24 -1.92 3.83
C ILE A 132 -2.96 -0.83 4.62
N PHE A 133 -4.16 -0.48 4.16
CA PHE A 133 -4.93 0.64 4.72
C PHE A 133 -5.81 0.22 5.90
N ASP A 134 -5.91 -1.08 6.18
CA ASP A 134 -6.73 -1.69 7.24
C ASP A 134 -8.23 -1.33 7.12
N LEU A 135 -8.68 -1.01 5.91
CA LEU A 135 -10.08 -0.71 5.57
C LEU A 135 -10.75 -1.96 5.02
N LYS A 136 -12.07 -2.06 5.21
CA LYS A 136 -12.86 -3.16 4.65
C LYS A 136 -12.83 -3.15 3.11
N PRO A 137 -12.94 -4.31 2.45
CA PRO A 137 -13.10 -4.39 0.99
C PRO A 137 -14.20 -3.47 0.46
N GLY A 138 -14.00 -2.90 -0.72
CA GLY A 138 -14.95 -1.99 -1.38
C GLY A 138 -15.08 -0.57 -0.79
N THR A 139 -14.43 -0.29 0.34
CA THR A 139 -14.44 1.04 0.98
C THR A 139 -13.85 2.11 0.07
N ARG A 140 -14.51 3.27 0.00
CA ARG A 140 -13.94 4.50 -0.60
C ARG A 140 -13.27 5.35 0.47
N PHE A 141 -12.16 5.99 0.14
CA PHE A 141 -11.37 6.81 1.05
C PHE A 141 -10.51 7.83 0.30
N ASP A 142 -10.01 8.84 1.01
CA ASP A 142 -8.95 9.73 0.53
C ASP A 142 -7.65 9.44 1.30
N LEU A 143 -6.50 9.77 0.69
CA LEU A 143 -5.18 9.58 1.30
C LEU A 143 -4.39 10.88 1.24
N ASP A 144 -4.00 11.40 2.42
CA ASP A 144 -2.98 12.43 2.51
C ASP A 144 -1.60 11.79 2.49
N VAL A 145 -0.78 12.24 1.55
CA VAL A 145 0.60 11.80 1.34
C VAL A 145 1.52 12.95 1.71
N VAL A 146 2.53 12.66 2.52
CA VAL A 146 3.53 13.64 2.98
C VAL A 146 4.93 13.13 2.64
N TRP A 147 5.78 14.03 2.14
CA TRP A 147 7.19 13.75 1.91
C TRP A 147 8.01 15.04 2.07
N ARG A 148 9.32 14.90 2.25
CA ARG A 148 10.27 16.02 2.32
C ARG A 148 11.20 15.99 1.12
N GLN A 149 11.36 17.13 0.46
CA GLN A 149 12.24 17.30 -0.69
C GLN A 149 12.56 18.79 -0.87
N TYR A 150 13.78 19.11 -1.34
CA TYR A 150 14.25 20.51 -1.48
C TYR A 150 14.16 21.32 -0.18
N ASP A 151 14.44 20.67 0.96
CA ASP A 151 14.34 21.24 2.31
C ASP A 151 12.93 21.73 2.70
N GLU A 152 11.90 21.34 1.93
CA GLU A 152 10.49 21.63 2.19
C GLU A 152 9.70 20.35 2.45
N THR A 153 8.67 20.44 3.29
CA THR A 153 7.66 19.39 3.44
C THR A 153 6.53 19.63 2.44
N HIS A 154 6.27 18.64 1.60
CA HIS A 154 5.20 18.64 0.62
C HIS A 154 4.05 17.76 1.09
N ARG A 155 2.83 18.11 0.69
CA ARG A 155 1.63 17.34 0.97
C ARG A 155 0.71 17.34 -0.24
N VAL A 156 0.12 16.19 -0.52
CA VAL A 156 -0.93 16.06 -1.52
C VAL A 156 -2.01 15.10 -1.03
N THR A 157 -3.26 15.35 -1.41
CA THR A 157 -4.38 14.45 -1.14
C THR A 157 -4.75 13.70 -2.42
N ILE A 158 -4.65 12.37 -2.40
CA ILE A 158 -5.20 11.50 -3.43
C ILE A 158 -6.66 11.22 -3.08
N LYS A 159 -7.58 11.65 -3.94
CA LYS A 159 -9.03 11.58 -3.68
C LYS A 159 -9.69 10.37 -4.34
N ASP A 160 -10.83 9.97 -3.78
CA ASP A 160 -11.72 8.91 -4.27
C ASP A 160 -10.96 7.61 -4.58
N MET A 161 -10.05 7.25 -3.66
CA MET A 161 -9.46 5.92 -3.66
C MET A 161 -10.49 4.89 -3.28
N ARG A 162 -10.34 3.67 -3.80
CA ARG A 162 -11.27 2.58 -3.53
C ARG A 162 -10.53 1.27 -3.28
N CYS A 163 -10.83 0.63 -2.16
CA CYS A 163 -10.42 -0.74 -1.88
C CYS A 163 -11.09 -1.70 -2.87
N ALA A 164 -10.37 -2.73 -3.32
CA ALA A 164 -10.98 -3.80 -4.11
C ALA A 164 -12.15 -4.41 -3.34
N PRO A 165 -13.29 -4.68 -3.99
CA PRO A 165 -14.34 -5.48 -3.37
C PRO A 165 -13.83 -6.91 -3.19
N ASP A 166 -14.34 -7.59 -2.16
CA ASP A 166 -14.10 -9.01 -1.99
C ASP A 166 -15.19 -9.78 -2.73
N ILE A 167 -14.91 -10.09 -3.99
CA ILE A 167 -15.77 -10.90 -4.83
C ILE A 167 -15.01 -12.19 -5.08
N GLN A 168 -15.44 -13.27 -4.43
CA GLN A 168 -15.02 -14.60 -4.84
C GLN A 168 -15.70 -14.89 -6.18
N ALA A 169 -15.00 -14.61 -7.28
CA ALA A 169 -15.46 -15.06 -8.57
C ALA A 169 -15.51 -16.59 -8.52
N GLN A 170 -16.70 -17.18 -8.66
CA GLN A 170 -16.77 -18.60 -8.92
C GLN A 170 -16.04 -18.88 -10.24
N PRO A 171 -15.30 -20.00 -10.37
CA PRO A 171 -14.67 -20.33 -11.64
C PRO A 171 -15.73 -20.35 -12.75
N GLY A 172 -15.68 -19.36 -13.65
CA GLY A 172 -16.61 -19.24 -14.79
C GLY A 172 -17.44 -17.95 -14.85
N GLU A 173 -17.41 -17.08 -13.86
CA GLU A 173 -18.17 -15.82 -13.90
C GLU A 173 -17.27 -14.64 -14.26
N GLN A 174 -17.34 -14.20 -15.53
CA GLN A 174 -16.73 -12.95 -15.96
C GLN A 174 -17.58 -11.78 -15.41
N PRO A 175 -16.99 -10.77 -14.76
CA PRO A 175 -17.73 -9.58 -14.37
C PRO A 175 -18.20 -8.85 -15.65
N LEU A 176 -19.50 -8.58 -15.73
CA LEU A 176 -20.14 -7.74 -16.74
C LEU A 176 -19.62 -6.30 -16.69
#